data_AF-A0A9D5MFZ3-F1
#
_entry.id   AF-A0A9D5MFZ3-F1
#
_cell.length_a   1.000
_cell.length_b   1.000
_cell.length_c   1.000
_cell.angle_alpha   90.00
_cell.angle_beta   90.00
_cell.angle_gamma   90.00
#
_symmetry.space_group_name_H-M   'P 1'
#
loop_
_entity.id
_entity.type
_entity.pdbx_description
1 polymer ?
#
loop_
_entity_poly.entity_id
_entity_poly.type
_entity_poly.pdbx_seq_one_letter_code
_entity_poly.pdbx_strand_id
1 'polypeptide(L)'
;MRRIIALLIAALMCASACLAEQVDTSHVADAGDRIAAEDVLEPGMQPVAAEALADGTYDVAVDSSSSMFKIASATVTKEGDALTASLVIASDSYMYLYPGTAEAAAQAEIDQLVAPEALGEDGNRFTFAIDALDAPVDCAAFSRAKQQWYPRVLVFRADSLPAEAFNSAEGAALEDGAYAIPVRLEGGSGRTQVESPAQVIVQNGEATARLVFNTEKIDFVMVGDEKFLPEYEDGTAVFTLPAASLARPMAVDVDSTVMKPATLVRYTLSFDADQAGHID
;
A
#
# COMPACT_ATOMS: atom_id res chain seq x y z
N MET A 1 -19.97 78.74 6.47
CA MET A 1 -18.53 78.58 6.19
C MET A 1 -18.03 77.33 6.87
N ARG A 2 -17.54 76.36 6.08
CA ARG A 2 -16.51 75.34 6.38
C ARG A 2 -16.54 74.32 5.23
N ARG A 3 -15.56 74.39 4.34
CA ARG A 3 -15.25 73.32 3.38
C ARG A 3 -13.76 73.03 3.49
N ILE A 4 -13.48 71.83 4.00
CA ILE A 4 -12.24 71.07 3.91
C ILE A 4 -12.25 70.37 2.54
N ILE A 5 -11.08 70.14 1.91
CA ILE A 5 -10.70 69.03 0.99
C ILE A 5 -9.31 69.43 0.46
N ALA A 6 -8.22 68.89 1.00
CA ALA A 6 -7.61 67.56 0.80
C ALA A 6 -6.61 67.57 -0.38
N LEU A 7 -5.35 67.38 0.00
CA LEU A 7 -4.13 67.41 -0.81
C LEU A 7 -3.93 66.06 -1.51
N LEU A 8 -3.53 66.08 -2.78
CA LEU A 8 -3.08 64.90 -3.55
C LEU A 8 -1.84 64.27 -2.91
N ILE A 9 -1.83 62.94 -2.76
CA ILE A 9 -0.62 62.14 -2.57
C ILE A 9 -0.64 61.02 -3.62
N ALA A 10 0.41 60.97 -4.42
CA ALA A 10 0.68 59.95 -5.44
C ALA A 10 1.04 58.62 -4.77
N ALA A 11 0.37 57.53 -5.16
CA ALA A 11 0.73 56.17 -4.76
C ALA A 11 1.61 55.53 -5.83
N LEU A 12 2.86 55.27 -5.45
CA LEU A 12 3.87 54.54 -6.19
C LEU A 12 3.51 53.04 -6.19
N MET A 13 3.17 52.47 -7.35
CA MET A 13 3.00 51.03 -7.52
C MET A 13 4.37 50.34 -7.37
N CYS A 14 4.58 49.66 -6.25
CA CYS A 14 5.70 48.75 -6.05
C CYS A 14 5.31 47.39 -6.67
N ALA A 15 5.70 47.16 -7.92
CA ALA A 15 5.69 45.82 -8.50
C ALA A 15 6.88 45.04 -7.90
N SER A 16 6.66 44.42 -6.75
CA SER A 16 7.61 43.45 -6.20
C SER A 16 7.44 42.16 -6.98
N ALA A 17 8.20 42.01 -8.07
CA ALA A 17 8.42 40.72 -8.68
C ALA A 17 9.19 39.87 -7.65
N CYS A 18 8.48 38.97 -6.98
CA CYS A 18 9.08 37.87 -6.25
C CYS A 18 9.85 37.05 -7.30
N LEU A 19 11.19 37.17 -7.33
CA LEU A 19 12.02 36.23 -8.09
C LEU A 19 11.87 34.87 -7.41
N ALA A 20 11.07 33.99 -8.01
CA ALA A 20 11.16 32.58 -7.70
C ALA A 20 12.56 32.11 -8.13
N GLU A 21 13.35 31.63 -7.17
CA GLU A 21 14.63 30.99 -7.43
C GLU A 21 14.38 29.79 -8.34
N GLN A 22 14.93 29.81 -9.57
CA GLN A 22 14.75 28.70 -10.52
C GLN A 22 15.63 27.54 -10.06
N VAL A 23 14.99 26.46 -9.62
CA VAL A 23 15.62 25.21 -9.23
C VAL A 23 15.99 24.44 -10.51
N ASP A 24 17.27 24.10 -10.68
CA ASP A 24 17.71 23.29 -11.81
C ASP A 24 17.43 21.81 -11.52
N THR A 25 16.39 21.28 -12.17
CA THR A 25 15.96 19.90 -12.02
C THR A 25 16.52 18.97 -13.10
N SER A 26 17.56 19.36 -13.85
CA SER A 26 18.04 18.58 -15.01
C SER A 26 19.01 17.43 -14.67
N HIS A 27 19.44 17.30 -13.41
CA HIS A 27 20.46 16.34 -13.01
C HIS A 27 19.88 15.02 -12.48
N VAL A 28 20.43 13.89 -12.95
CA VAL A 28 20.12 12.55 -12.46
C VAL A 28 21.33 12.00 -11.72
N ALA A 29 21.10 11.36 -10.58
CA ALA A 29 22.15 10.74 -9.78
C ALA A 29 22.82 9.57 -10.52
N ASP A 30 24.15 9.61 -10.61
CA ASP A 30 24.94 8.52 -11.15
C ASP A 30 24.95 7.29 -10.22
N ALA A 31 25.36 6.13 -10.75
CA ALA A 31 25.45 4.90 -9.97
C ALA A 31 26.33 5.02 -8.71
N GLY A 32 27.36 5.87 -8.73
CA GLY A 32 28.24 6.11 -7.58
C GLY A 32 27.59 6.88 -6.43
N ASP A 33 26.50 7.61 -6.70
CA ASP A 33 25.75 8.38 -5.71
C ASP A 33 24.57 7.57 -5.12
N ARG A 34 24.37 6.34 -5.61
CA ARG A 34 23.23 5.48 -5.27
C ARG A 34 23.70 4.30 -4.45
N ILE A 35 22.79 3.79 -3.63
CA ILE A 35 22.95 2.47 -3.01
C ILE A 35 22.33 1.40 -3.92
N ALA A 36 22.70 0.14 -3.70
CA ALA A 36 22.08 -0.98 -4.41
C ALA A 36 20.56 -0.96 -4.20
N ALA A 37 19.81 -1.15 -5.29
CA ALA A 37 18.36 -1.21 -5.22
C ALA A 37 17.92 -2.51 -4.51
N GLU A 38 16.95 -2.37 -3.63
CA GLU A 38 16.28 -3.50 -2.99
C GLU A 38 15.20 -4.05 -3.94
N ASP A 39 15.05 -5.38 -3.97
CA ASP A 39 13.95 -6.01 -4.68
C ASP A 39 12.67 -5.86 -3.85
N VAL A 40 11.64 -5.27 -4.47
CA VAL A 40 10.37 -4.94 -3.82
C VAL A 40 9.22 -5.79 -4.34
N LEU A 41 9.49 -6.70 -5.29
CA LEU A 41 8.48 -7.62 -5.82
C LEU A 41 8.71 -9.02 -5.28
N GLU A 42 7.66 -9.59 -4.68
CA GLU A 42 7.68 -10.96 -4.18
C GLU A 42 7.18 -11.94 -5.26
N PRO A 43 7.73 -13.16 -5.36
CA PRO A 43 7.22 -14.19 -6.26
C PRO A 43 5.74 -14.48 -6.00
N GLY A 44 4.90 -14.39 -7.04
CA GLY A 44 3.46 -14.65 -6.95
C GLY A 44 2.59 -13.41 -6.72
N MET A 45 3.20 -12.24 -6.53
CA MET A 45 2.50 -10.95 -6.49
C MET A 45 1.82 -10.66 -7.85
N GLN A 46 0.54 -10.27 -7.81
CA GLN A 46 -0.25 -9.94 -9.00
C GLN A 46 -0.83 -8.53 -8.87
N PRO A 47 -0.80 -7.71 -9.94
CA PRO A 47 -1.36 -6.37 -9.89
C PRO A 47 -2.84 -6.35 -9.47
N VAL A 48 -3.19 -5.44 -8.57
CA VAL A 48 -4.56 -5.18 -8.14
C VAL A 48 -5.00 -3.83 -8.69
N ALA A 49 -5.83 -3.88 -9.73
CA ALA A 49 -6.37 -2.70 -10.41
C ALA A 49 -7.53 -2.06 -9.64
N ALA A 50 -7.92 -0.85 -10.05
CA ALA A 50 -8.94 -0.03 -9.38
C ALA A 50 -10.29 -0.75 -9.22
N GLU A 51 -10.67 -1.59 -10.18
CA GLU A 51 -11.95 -2.29 -10.23
C GLU A 51 -12.09 -3.32 -9.11
N ALA A 52 -10.96 -3.81 -8.57
CA ALA A 52 -10.96 -4.71 -7.42
C ALA A 52 -11.26 -4.00 -6.09
N LEU A 53 -11.23 -2.66 -6.06
CA LEU A 53 -11.40 -1.85 -4.86
C LEU A 53 -12.75 -1.12 -4.82
N ALA A 54 -13.32 -1.03 -3.63
CA ALA A 54 -14.44 -0.13 -3.36
C ALA A 54 -13.96 1.33 -3.37
N ASP A 55 -14.85 2.26 -3.75
CA ASP A 55 -14.53 3.70 -3.65
C ASP A 55 -14.24 4.05 -2.19
N GLY A 56 -13.11 4.70 -1.94
CA GLY A 56 -12.65 4.95 -0.57
C GLY A 56 -11.22 5.45 -0.50
N THR A 57 -10.75 5.70 0.73
CA THR A 57 -9.35 6.01 1.02
C THR A 57 -8.87 5.08 2.11
N TYR A 58 -7.76 4.40 1.83
CA TYR A 58 -7.23 3.33 2.65
C TYR A 58 -5.78 3.62 3.00
N ASP A 59 -5.39 3.36 4.25
CA ASP A 59 -3.98 3.28 4.61
C ASP A 59 -3.35 2.10 3.87
N VAL A 60 -2.11 2.25 3.44
CA VAL A 60 -1.40 1.24 2.64
C VAL A 60 0.08 1.21 3.02
N ALA A 61 0.64 0.00 3.10
CA ALA A 61 2.07 -0.20 3.21
C ALA A 61 2.75 -0.01 1.84
N VAL A 62 3.95 0.58 1.85
CA VAL A 62 4.71 0.84 0.62
C VAL A 62 6.13 0.33 0.76
N ASP A 63 6.49 -0.60 -0.11
CA ASP A 63 7.88 -1.03 -0.26
C ASP A 63 8.62 -0.09 -1.20
N SER A 64 9.88 0.21 -0.88
CA SER A 64 10.72 1.08 -1.70
C SER A 64 12.04 0.40 -2.02
N SER A 65 12.49 0.53 -3.26
CA SER A 65 13.76 -0.03 -3.72
C SER A 65 15.00 0.65 -3.10
N SER A 66 14.83 1.50 -2.09
CA SER A 66 15.91 2.23 -1.43
C SER A 66 15.55 2.54 0.01
N SER A 67 16.24 1.92 0.96
CA SER A 67 16.14 2.20 2.41
C SER A 67 16.39 3.66 2.84
N MET A 68 16.96 4.51 1.97
CA MET A 68 17.06 5.97 2.21
C MET A 68 15.75 6.73 1.97
N PHE A 69 14.79 6.14 1.25
CA PHE A 69 13.51 6.75 0.94
C PHE A 69 12.46 6.32 1.96
N LYS A 70 12.52 6.95 3.14
CA LYS A 70 11.67 6.61 4.28
C LYS A 70 10.30 7.24 4.15
N ILE A 71 9.31 6.43 3.81
CA ILE A 71 7.90 6.80 3.81
C ILE A 71 7.38 6.64 5.25
N ALA A 72 6.83 7.70 5.82
CA ALA A 72 6.30 7.71 7.18
C ALA A 72 4.90 7.09 7.24
N SER A 73 4.07 7.41 6.25
CA SER A 73 2.76 6.80 6.03
C SER A 73 2.34 6.98 4.57
N ALA A 74 1.38 6.18 4.12
CA ALA A 74 0.83 6.30 2.79
C ALA A 74 -0.66 5.94 2.78
N THR A 75 -1.40 6.55 1.86
CA THR A 75 -2.78 6.18 1.55
C THR A 75 -2.95 5.94 0.05
N VAL A 76 -3.94 5.13 -0.30
CA VAL A 76 -4.47 5.04 -1.66
C VAL A 76 -5.94 5.42 -1.63
N THR A 77 -6.32 6.36 -2.50
CA THR A 77 -7.70 6.76 -2.75
C THR A 77 -8.17 6.15 -4.07
N LYS A 78 -9.26 5.40 -4.03
CA LYS A 78 -9.96 4.89 -5.20
C LYS A 78 -11.23 5.70 -5.43
N GLU A 79 -11.39 6.23 -6.64
CA GLU A 79 -12.58 6.94 -7.09
C GLU A 79 -12.88 6.58 -8.55
N GLY A 80 -13.98 5.84 -8.79
CA GLY A 80 -14.32 5.36 -10.13
C GLY A 80 -13.27 4.38 -10.66
N ASP A 81 -12.63 4.73 -11.78
CA ASP A 81 -11.56 3.92 -12.40
C ASP A 81 -10.14 4.41 -12.01
N ALA A 82 -10.03 5.39 -11.11
CA ALA A 82 -8.77 6.03 -10.76
C ALA A 82 -8.24 5.58 -9.41
N LEU A 83 -6.93 5.34 -9.34
CA LEU A 83 -6.17 5.17 -8.10
C LEU A 83 -5.20 6.33 -7.91
N THR A 84 -5.27 6.97 -6.75
CA THR A 84 -4.38 8.07 -6.36
C THR A 84 -3.64 7.69 -5.10
N ALA A 85 -2.32 7.61 -5.16
CA ALA A 85 -1.46 7.41 -4.00
C ALA A 85 -1.11 8.74 -3.34
N SER A 86 -1.04 8.75 -2.01
CA SER A 86 -0.51 9.86 -1.23
C SER A 86 0.58 9.36 -0.28
N LEU A 87 1.78 9.92 -0.37
CA LEU A 87 2.93 9.55 0.44
C LEU A 87 3.27 10.68 1.40
N VAL A 88 3.40 10.38 2.69
CA VAL A 88 3.95 11.29 3.68
C VAL A 88 5.41 10.93 3.93
N ILE A 89 6.30 11.89 3.75
CA ILE A 89 7.72 11.77 4.09
C ILE A 89 7.99 12.74 5.23
N ALA A 90 8.39 12.21 6.38
CA ALA A 90 8.75 13.00 7.58
C ALA A 90 10.11 13.71 7.43
N SER A 91 10.28 14.46 6.33
CA SER A 91 11.47 15.23 5.98
C SER A 91 11.17 16.30 4.94
N ASP A 92 11.92 17.40 4.99
CA ASP A 92 11.97 18.46 3.98
C ASP A 92 13.04 18.23 2.90
N SER A 93 13.66 17.04 2.88
CA SER A 93 14.79 16.72 2.00
C SER A 93 14.44 16.60 0.52
N TYR A 94 13.15 16.46 0.18
CA TYR A 94 12.68 16.26 -1.19
C TYR A 94 11.85 17.45 -1.66
N MET A 95 12.21 18.00 -2.82
CA MET A 95 11.48 19.14 -3.39
C MET A 95 10.38 18.72 -4.34
N TYR A 96 10.56 17.59 -5.02
CA TYR A 96 9.63 17.08 -6.03
C TYR A 96 9.70 15.56 -6.07
N LEU A 97 8.57 14.94 -6.41
CA LEU A 97 8.52 13.59 -6.95
C LEU A 97 8.09 13.64 -8.42
N TYR A 98 8.39 12.58 -9.16
CA TYR A 98 7.90 12.38 -10.51
C TYR A 98 7.51 10.90 -10.68
N PRO A 99 6.24 10.57 -11.00
CA PRO A 99 5.79 9.21 -11.26
C PRO A 99 6.29 8.75 -12.64
N GLY A 100 7.53 8.26 -12.66
CA GLY A 100 8.24 7.81 -13.84
C GLY A 100 9.75 7.75 -13.58
N THR A 101 10.52 7.57 -14.64
CA THR A 101 11.99 7.47 -14.53
C THR A 101 12.65 8.80 -14.18
N ALA A 102 13.85 8.76 -13.63
CA ALA A 102 14.60 9.99 -13.31
C ALA A 102 15.03 10.74 -14.58
N GLU A 103 15.29 10.04 -15.67
CA GLU A 103 15.63 10.65 -16.96
C GLU A 103 14.44 11.42 -17.54
N ALA A 104 13.22 10.91 -17.38
CA ALA A 104 12.01 11.61 -17.76
C ALA A 104 11.77 12.82 -16.84
N ALA A 105 11.96 12.65 -15.52
CA ALA A 105 11.85 13.73 -14.54
C ALA A 105 12.81 14.91 -14.83
N ALA A 106 14.03 14.60 -15.27
CA ALA A 106 15.04 15.60 -15.64
C ALA A 106 14.69 16.43 -16.88
N GLN A 107 13.73 15.95 -17.68
CA GLN A 107 13.22 16.62 -18.88
C GLN A 107 11.82 17.20 -18.69
N ALA A 108 11.17 16.89 -17.56
CA ALA A 108 9.82 17.32 -17.28
C ALA A 108 9.77 18.82 -16.93
N GLU A 109 8.68 19.47 -17.33
CA GLU A 109 8.39 20.84 -16.92
C GLU A 109 7.98 20.87 -15.44
N ILE A 110 8.21 22.00 -14.77
CA ILE A 110 7.93 22.13 -13.32
C ILE A 110 6.48 21.82 -12.95
N ASP A 111 5.51 22.08 -13.84
CA ASP A 111 4.08 21.79 -13.59
C ASP A 111 3.71 20.31 -13.74
N GLN A 112 4.60 19.49 -14.31
CA GLN A 112 4.48 18.03 -14.38
C GLN A 112 5.09 17.35 -13.15
N LEU A 113 5.84 18.09 -12.34
CA LEU A 113 6.45 17.59 -11.11
C LEU A 113 5.43 17.61 -9.97
N VAL A 114 5.48 16.57 -9.13
CA VAL A 114 4.66 16.49 -7.92
C VAL A 114 5.34 17.31 -6.82
N ALA A 115 4.83 18.52 -6.59
CA ALA A 115 5.28 19.38 -5.49
C ALA A 115 4.73 18.89 -4.14
N PRO A 116 5.48 19.09 -3.03
CA PRO A 116 5.02 18.71 -1.71
C PRO A 116 3.93 19.66 -1.21
N GLU A 117 2.95 19.08 -0.52
CA GLU A 117 2.11 19.78 0.42
C GLU A 117 2.74 19.70 1.81
N ALA A 118 3.10 20.85 2.39
CA ALA A 118 3.72 20.90 3.71
C ALA A 118 2.71 20.60 4.82
N LEU A 119 3.03 19.62 5.68
CA LEU A 119 2.24 19.22 6.85
C LEU A 119 2.82 19.77 8.17
N GLY A 120 3.77 20.71 8.12
CA GLY A 120 4.43 21.25 9.30
C GLY A 120 5.46 20.27 9.87
N GLU A 121 5.32 19.93 11.15
CA GLU A 121 6.26 19.01 11.83
C GLU A 121 6.15 17.56 11.33
N ASP A 122 5.02 17.19 10.73
CA ASP A 122 4.77 15.84 10.17
C ASP A 122 5.43 15.61 8.80
N GLY A 123 6.10 16.63 8.26
CA GLY A 123 6.84 16.56 7.00
C GLY A 123 6.05 17.00 5.79
N ASN A 124 6.19 16.28 4.67
CA ASN A 124 5.64 16.65 3.37
C ASN A 124 4.83 15.51 2.76
N ARG A 125 3.69 15.87 2.17
CA ARG A 125 2.82 14.96 1.42
C ARG A 125 3.00 15.13 -0.08
N PHE A 126 3.08 14.01 -0.80
CA PHE A 126 3.14 13.98 -2.26
C PHE A 126 2.03 13.07 -2.79
N THR A 127 1.28 13.55 -3.78
CA THR A 127 0.11 12.84 -4.30
C THR A 127 0.20 12.67 -5.81
N PHE A 128 0.03 11.45 -6.30
CA PHE A 128 0.12 11.11 -7.74
C PHE A 128 -0.73 9.88 -8.09
N ALA A 129 -1.08 9.74 -9.37
CA ALA A 129 -1.83 8.60 -9.87
C ALA A 129 -0.96 7.33 -9.96
N ILE A 130 -1.57 6.17 -9.72
CA ILE A 130 -0.97 4.86 -9.93
C ILE A 130 -1.92 3.98 -10.74
N ASP A 131 -1.37 2.99 -11.45
CA ASP A 131 -2.19 2.09 -12.28
C ASP A 131 -2.79 0.93 -11.47
N ALA A 132 -2.04 0.40 -10.51
CA ALA A 132 -2.43 -0.74 -9.69
C ALA A 132 -1.61 -0.79 -8.39
N LEU A 133 -2.16 -1.47 -7.37
CA LEU A 133 -1.39 -1.98 -6.24
C LEU A 133 -0.66 -3.27 -6.67
N ASP A 134 0.31 -3.72 -5.87
CA ASP A 134 1.09 -4.94 -6.14
C ASP A 134 1.78 -4.95 -7.53
N ALA A 135 2.06 -3.75 -8.04
CA ALA A 135 2.77 -3.50 -9.29
C ALA A 135 3.90 -2.48 -9.05
N PRO A 136 5.04 -2.62 -9.75
CA PRO A 136 6.14 -1.68 -9.61
C PRO A 136 5.76 -0.32 -10.19
N VAL A 137 5.94 0.74 -9.41
CA VAL A 137 5.77 2.13 -9.81
C VAL A 137 7.13 2.81 -9.82
N ASP A 138 7.61 3.19 -11.01
CA ASP A 138 8.78 4.04 -11.14
C ASP A 138 8.47 5.42 -10.53
N CYS A 139 9.34 5.89 -9.64
CA CYS A 139 9.22 7.18 -9.00
C CYS A 139 10.59 7.83 -8.82
N ALA A 140 10.82 8.98 -9.44
CA ALA A 140 12.02 9.76 -9.22
C ALA A 140 11.80 10.76 -8.07
N ALA A 141 12.75 10.82 -7.13
CA ALA A 141 12.73 11.77 -6.03
C ALA A 141 13.85 12.81 -6.16
N PHE A 142 13.51 14.10 -6.21
CA PHE A 142 14.49 15.18 -6.33
C PHE A 142 15.00 15.61 -4.97
N SER A 143 16.30 15.42 -4.73
CA SER A 143 16.94 15.81 -3.47
C SER A 143 17.19 17.31 -3.42
N ARG A 144 16.67 17.98 -2.38
CA ARG A 144 16.96 19.39 -2.09
C ARG A 144 18.45 19.63 -1.89
N ALA A 145 19.12 18.77 -1.13
CA ALA A 145 20.52 18.97 -0.76
C ALA A 145 21.50 18.65 -1.90
N LYS A 146 21.16 17.67 -2.75
CA LYS A 146 22.03 17.21 -3.84
C LYS A 146 21.67 17.80 -5.20
N GLN A 147 20.49 18.42 -5.33
CA GLN A 147 19.98 18.99 -6.58
C GLN A 147 20.01 17.98 -7.74
N GLN A 148 19.61 16.74 -7.47
CA GLN A 148 19.55 15.67 -8.47
C GLN A 148 18.43 14.65 -8.16
N TRP A 149 17.96 14.00 -9.22
CA TRP A 149 16.95 12.95 -9.19
C TRP A 149 17.53 11.60 -8.79
N TYR A 150 16.86 10.93 -7.87
CA TYR A 150 17.14 9.55 -7.49
C TYR A 150 16.00 8.65 -7.95
N PRO A 151 16.24 7.66 -8.82
CA PRO A 151 15.20 6.70 -9.18
C PRO A 151 14.89 5.79 -7.99
N ARG A 152 13.59 5.55 -7.81
CA ARG A 152 12.98 4.60 -6.88
C ARG A 152 12.01 3.74 -7.66
N VAL A 153 11.84 2.52 -7.19
CA VAL A 153 10.67 1.70 -7.51
C VAL A 153 9.88 1.56 -6.23
N LEU A 154 8.58 1.85 -6.30
CA LEU A 154 7.64 1.72 -5.19
C LEU A 154 6.65 0.60 -5.49
N VAL A 155 6.22 -0.14 -4.47
CA VAL A 155 5.13 -1.11 -4.57
C VAL A 155 4.13 -0.81 -3.45
N PHE A 156 2.90 -0.49 -3.82
CA PHE A 156 1.79 -0.26 -2.89
C PHE A 156 1.13 -1.60 -2.60
N ARG A 157 1.14 -2.03 -1.34
CA ARG A 157 0.87 -3.41 -0.94
C ARG A 157 -0.62 -3.67 -0.75
N ALA A 158 -1.24 -4.42 -1.66
CA ALA A 158 -2.68 -4.72 -1.59
C ALA A 158 -3.04 -5.56 -0.35
N ASP A 159 -2.11 -6.38 0.13
CA ASP A 159 -2.27 -7.20 1.34
C ASP A 159 -2.29 -6.40 2.66
N SER A 160 -1.94 -5.11 2.62
CA SER A 160 -2.02 -4.21 3.77
C SER A 160 -3.37 -3.49 3.90
N LEU A 161 -4.22 -3.55 2.87
CA LEU A 161 -5.53 -2.89 2.89
C LEU A 161 -6.51 -3.71 3.73
N PRO A 162 -7.45 -3.04 4.41
CA PRO A 162 -8.48 -3.74 5.16
C PRO A 162 -9.45 -4.49 4.22
N ALA A 163 -10.14 -5.49 4.73
CA ALA A 163 -10.97 -6.39 3.91
C ALA A 163 -12.06 -5.65 3.14
N GLU A 164 -12.67 -4.64 3.77
CA GLU A 164 -13.71 -3.78 3.19
C GLU A 164 -13.21 -2.85 2.08
N ALA A 165 -11.89 -2.73 1.90
CA ALA A 165 -11.34 -1.95 0.79
C ALA A 165 -11.56 -2.62 -0.57
N PHE A 166 -11.79 -3.93 -0.55
CA PHE A 166 -11.97 -4.71 -1.75
C PHE A 166 -13.45 -4.83 -2.03
N ASN A 167 -13.82 -4.60 -3.29
CA ASN A 167 -15.13 -5.07 -3.73
C ASN A 167 -15.15 -6.57 -3.45
N SER A 168 -16.17 -7.04 -2.73
CA SER A 168 -16.46 -8.47 -2.60
C SER A 168 -16.47 -9.02 -4.02
N ALA A 169 -15.39 -9.69 -4.41
CA ALA A 169 -15.03 -9.81 -5.80
C ALA A 169 -16.16 -10.44 -6.61
N GLU A 170 -16.27 -10.02 -7.87
CA GLU A 170 -16.94 -10.75 -8.95
C GLU A 170 -16.24 -12.10 -9.27
N GLY A 171 -15.68 -12.78 -8.26
CA GLY A 171 -15.31 -14.18 -8.28
C GLY A 171 -16.28 -14.91 -7.36
N ALA A 172 -17.34 -15.49 -7.96
CA ALA A 172 -18.48 -16.12 -7.30
C ALA A 172 -18.88 -15.39 -6.01
N ALA A 173 -19.69 -14.34 -6.12
CA ALA A 173 -20.46 -13.84 -4.97
C ALA A 173 -21.33 -15.00 -4.48
N LEU A 174 -20.74 -15.82 -3.59
CA LEU A 174 -21.44 -16.90 -2.93
C LEU A 174 -22.59 -16.24 -2.17
N GLU A 175 -23.77 -16.82 -2.30
CA GLU A 175 -24.91 -16.37 -1.52
C GLU A 175 -24.64 -16.62 -0.03
N ASP A 176 -25.43 -15.99 0.83
CA ASP A 176 -25.34 -16.25 2.26
C ASP A 176 -25.57 -17.75 2.53
N GLY A 177 -24.61 -18.39 3.19
CA GLY A 177 -24.60 -19.84 3.38
C GLY A 177 -23.29 -20.37 3.91
N ALA A 178 -23.25 -21.68 4.15
CA ALA A 178 -22.04 -22.39 4.54
C ALA A 178 -21.49 -23.23 3.38
N TYR A 179 -20.18 -23.17 3.20
CA TYR A 179 -19.47 -23.80 2.09
C TYR A 179 -18.26 -24.59 2.57
N ALA A 180 -17.93 -25.66 1.85
CA ALA A 180 -16.64 -26.31 1.86
C ALA A 180 -15.85 -25.83 0.63
N ILE A 181 -14.76 -25.10 0.85
CA ILE A 181 -13.96 -24.48 -0.22
C ILE A 181 -12.52 -25.02 -0.15
N PRO A 182 -11.96 -25.55 -1.25
CA PRO A 182 -10.55 -25.92 -1.28
C PRO A 182 -9.67 -24.72 -0.95
N VAL A 183 -8.66 -24.94 -0.13
CA VAL A 183 -7.76 -23.91 0.38
C VAL A 183 -6.32 -24.39 0.27
N ARG A 184 -5.42 -23.50 -0.11
CA ARG A 184 -3.99 -23.73 -0.16
C ARG A 184 -3.29 -22.74 0.75
N LEU A 185 -2.28 -23.20 1.48
CA LEU A 185 -1.34 -22.37 2.23
C LEU A 185 0.04 -22.55 1.58
N GLU A 186 0.57 -21.47 1.02
CA GLU A 186 1.86 -21.45 0.34
C GLU A 186 2.83 -20.51 1.09
N GLY A 187 4.13 -20.74 0.94
CA GLY A 187 5.17 -19.95 1.63
C GLY A 187 5.75 -20.61 2.88
N GLY A 188 6.50 -19.82 3.64
CA GLY A 188 7.26 -20.26 4.80
C GLY A 188 8.21 -21.45 4.54
N SER A 189 8.22 -22.43 5.45
CA SER A 189 9.11 -23.61 5.37
C SER A 189 8.50 -24.79 4.60
N GLY A 190 7.26 -24.67 4.12
CA GLY A 190 6.48 -25.77 3.51
C GLY A 190 6.03 -26.87 4.49
N ARG A 191 6.30 -26.73 5.79
CA ARG A 191 5.90 -27.70 6.82
C ARG A 191 4.51 -27.44 7.40
N THR A 192 4.14 -26.16 7.47
CA THR A 192 2.83 -25.73 7.94
C THR A 192 1.81 -25.95 6.82
N GLN A 193 0.72 -26.61 7.13
CA GLN A 193 -0.37 -26.88 6.19
C GLN A 193 -1.70 -26.62 6.88
N VAL A 194 -2.71 -26.30 6.10
CA VAL A 194 -4.11 -26.19 6.54
C VAL A 194 -4.91 -27.37 5.98
N GLU A 195 -5.87 -27.86 6.75
CA GLU A 195 -6.84 -28.84 6.25
C GLU A 195 -7.67 -28.23 5.11
N SER A 196 -7.94 -29.05 4.11
CA SER A 196 -8.71 -28.67 2.93
C SER A 196 -9.71 -29.76 2.58
N PRO A 197 -10.98 -29.43 2.25
CA PRO A 197 -11.54 -28.08 2.16
C PRO A 197 -11.75 -27.40 3.53
N ALA A 198 -11.65 -26.07 3.55
CA ALA A 198 -11.99 -25.27 4.71
C ALA A 198 -13.49 -24.96 4.73
N GLN A 199 -14.06 -24.86 5.93
CA GLN A 199 -15.42 -24.36 6.10
C GLN A 199 -15.42 -22.84 5.99
N VAL A 200 -16.24 -22.31 5.09
CA VAL A 200 -16.41 -20.87 4.88
C VAL A 200 -17.88 -20.51 5.08
N ILE A 201 -18.14 -19.49 5.90
CA ILE A 201 -19.46 -18.93 6.13
C ILE A 201 -19.53 -17.57 5.45
N VAL A 202 -20.50 -17.39 4.57
CA VAL A 202 -20.80 -16.11 3.92
C VAL A 202 -22.09 -15.55 4.52
N GLN A 203 -22.03 -14.32 5.03
CA GLN A 203 -23.18 -13.62 5.59
C GLN A 203 -23.08 -12.13 5.28
N ASN A 204 -24.13 -11.54 4.71
CA ASN A 204 -24.18 -10.13 4.32
C ASN A 204 -22.99 -9.71 3.43
N GLY A 205 -22.48 -10.62 2.59
CA GLY A 205 -21.33 -10.36 1.72
C GLY A 205 -19.96 -10.41 2.40
N GLU A 206 -19.89 -10.74 3.69
CA GLU A 206 -18.66 -11.01 4.42
C GLU A 206 -18.41 -12.53 4.50
N ALA A 207 -17.19 -12.96 4.22
CA ALA A 207 -16.78 -14.36 4.30
C ALA A 207 -15.81 -14.59 5.47
N THR A 208 -16.09 -15.61 6.27
CA THR A 208 -15.20 -16.07 7.36
C THR A 208 -14.81 -17.52 7.15
N ALA A 209 -13.52 -17.83 7.24
CA ALA A 209 -12.99 -19.17 7.02
C ALA A 209 -12.48 -19.78 8.33
N ARG A 210 -12.93 -21.01 8.63
CA ARG A 210 -12.39 -21.85 9.69
C ARG A 210 -11.21 -22.65 9.13
N LEU A 211 -10.00 -22.29 9.55
CA LEU A 211 -8.75 -22.91 9.13
C LEU A 211 -8.20 -23.80 10.25
N VAL A 212 -8.03 -25.09 9.96
CA VAL A 212 -7.41 -26.05 10.86
C VAL A 212 -5.97 -26.27 10.41
N PHE A 213 -4.99 -25.89 11.24
CA PHE A 213 -3.59 -26.12 10.93
C PHE A 213 -3.15 -27.52 11.35
N ASN A 214 -2.21 -28.11 10.62
CA ASN A 214 -1.66 -29.44 10.91
C ASN A 214 -0.83 -29.54 12.21
N THR A 215 -0.83 -28.51 13.05
CA THR A 215 -0.06 -28.42 14.28
C THR A 215 -0.73 -27.48 15.28
N GLU A 216 -0.72 -27.84 16.57
CA GLU A 216 -1.07 -26.93 17.68
C GLU A 216 0.02 -25.90 17.99
N LYS A 217 1.16 -25.94 17.30
CA LYS A 217 2.33 -25.13 17.66
C LYS A 217 2.36 -23.74 17.01
N ILE A 218 1.20 -23.08 17.01
CA ILE A 218 0.99 -21.74 16.45
C ILE A 218 0.49 -20.85 17.58
N ASP A 219 1.17 -19.74 17.84
CA ASP A 219 0.79 -18.80 18.91
C ASP A 219 -0.32 -17.86 18.44
N PHE A 220 -0.18 -17.31 17.22
CA PHE A 220 -1.16 -16.43 16.59
C PHE A 220 -0.93 -16.31 15.08
N VAL A 221 -1.92 -15.76 14.39
CA VAL A 221 -1.85 -15.36 12.98
C VAL A 221 -2.15 -13.87 12.87
N MET A 222 -1.39 -13.14 12.06
CA MET A 222 -1.69 -11.77 11.66
C MET A 222 -2.33 -11.77 10.27
N VAL A 223 -3.41 -11.02 10.11
CA VAL A 223 -3.98 -10.66 8.81
C VAL A 223 -3.94 -9.13 8.73
N GLY A 224 -3.08 -8.59 7.86
CA GLY A 224 -2.69 -7.17 7.94
C GLY A 224 -2.13 -6.85 9.33
N ASP A 225 -2.74 -5.87 10.01
CA ASP A 225 -2.36 -5.44 11.36
C ASP A 225 -3.18 -6.11 12.48
N GLU A 226 -4.14 -6.97 12.14
CA GLU A 226 -5.02 -7.61 13.11
C GLU A 226 -4.48 -8.97 13.56
N LYS A 227 -4.50 -9.20 14.88
CA LYS A 227 -4.00 -10.43 15.52
C LYS A 227 -5.14 -11.38 15.85
N PHE A 228 -5.08 -12.58 15.30
CA PHE A 228 -5.99 -13.68 15.56
C PHE A 228 -5.33 -14.75 16.45
N LEU A 229 -6.06 -15.23 17.45
CA LEU A 229 -5.60 -16.28 18.37
C LEU A 229 -6.28 -17.61 18.01
N PRO A 230 -5.58 -18.75 18.17
CA PRO A 230 -6.17 -20.06 17.90
C PRO A 230 -7.10 -20.52 19.02
N GLU A 231 -8.08 -21.31 18.61
CA GLU A 231 -8.71 -22.32 19.47
C GLU A 231 -7.98 -23.65 19.27
N TYR A 232 -7.68 -24.37 20.35
CA TYR A 232 -6.97 -25.65 20.28
C TYR A 232 -7.94 -26.80 20.36
N GLU A 233 -8.01 -27.59 19.29
CA GLU A 233 -8.91 -28.74 19.15
C GLU A 233 -8.11 -29.92 18.59
N ASP A 234 -8.23 -31.10 19.20
CA ASP A 234 -7.62 -32.36 18.72
C ASP A 234 -6.12 -32.29 18.38
N GLY A 235 -5.35 -31.46 19.10
CA GLY A 235 -3.91 -31.29 18.88
C GLY A 235 -3.56 -30.43 17.67
N THR A 236 -4.52 -29.64 17.19
CA THR A 236 -4.39 -28.68 16.09
C THR A 236 -4.72 -27.27 16.55
N ALA A 237 -4.18 -26.27 15.86
CA ALA A 237 -4.56 -24.88 16.03
C ALA A 237 -5.64 -24.52 15.01
N VAL A 238 -6.79 -24.05 15.49
CA VAL A 238 -7.94 -23.67 14.67
C VAL A 238 -8.12 -22.16 14.73
N PHE A 239 -8.27 -21.53 13.56
CA PHE A 239 -8.49 -20.10 13.45
C PHE A 239 -9.77 -19.81 12.68
N THR A 240 -10.48 -18.75 13.09
CA THR A 240 -11.52 -18.11 12.28
C THR A 240 -10.94 -16.82 11.75
N LEU A 241 -10.61 -16.80 10.45
CA LEU A 241 -10.03 -15.64 9.80
C LEU A 241 -11.03 -15.01 8.83
N PRO A 242 -10.99 -13.69 8.62
CA PRO A 242 -11.67 -13.09 7.48
C PRO A 242 -11.11 -13.70 6.19
N ALA A 243 -11.99 -14.14 5.29
CA ALA A 243 -11.60 -14.60 3.96
C ALA A 243 -11.75 -13.43 2.97
N ALA A 244 -10.96 -12.37 3.23
CA ALA A 244 -11.03 -11.10 2.51
C ALA A 244 -10.77 -11.31 1.01
N SER A 245 -11.88 -11.45 0.27
CA SER A 245 -11.96 -11.94 -1.11
C SER A 245 -11.54 -13.41 -1.26
N LEU A 246 -12.54 -14.30 -1.32
CA LEU A 246 -12.39 -15.70 -1.75
C LEU A 246 -11.81 -15.84 -3.17
N ALA A 247 -11.75 -14.75 -3.93
CA ALA A 247 -11.27 -14.73 -5.30
C ALA A 247 -9.76 -14.49 -5.41
N ARG A 248 -9.06 -14.19 -4.30
CA ARG A 248 -7.63 -13.85 -4.37
C ARG A 248 -6.80 -14.47 -3.25
N PRO A 249 -5.48 -14.57 -3.46
CA PRO A 249 -4.56 -14.94 -2.41
C PRO A 249 -4.51 -13.87 -1.30
N MET A 250 -4.49 -14.30 -0.04
CA MET A 250 -4.43 -13.46 1.16
C MET A 250 -3.11 -13.72 1.90
N ALA A 251 -2.31 -12.70 2.13
CA ALA A 251 -1.09 -12.83 2.94
C ALA A 251 -1.46 -12.96 4.43
N VAL A 252 -0.77 -13.87 5.13
CA VAL A 252 -0.89 -14.05 6.57
C VAL A 252 0.47 -14.28 7.20
N ASP A 253 0.73 -13.69 8.36
CA ASP A 253 1.95 -13.94 9.12
C ASP A 253 1.67 -14.86 10.30
N VAL A 254 2.37 -15.98 10.36
CA VAL A 254 2.16 -17.01 11.38
C VAL A 254 3.31 -17.00 12.36
N ASP A 255 3.01 -16.87 13.65
CA ASP A 255 3.99 -17.04 14.73
C ASP A 255 3.90 -18.44 15.34
N SER A 256 5.05 -19.06 15.61
CA SER A 256 5.11 -20.41 16.18
C SER A 256 5.58 -20.43 17.62
N THR A 257 4.92 -21.26 18.43
CA THR A 257 5.29 -21.51 19.85
C THR A 257 6.69 -22.12 20.01
N VAL A 258 7.24 -22.73 18.96
CA VAL A 258 8.51 -23.48 19.00
C VAL A 258 9.72 -22.56 18.94
N MET A 259 9.59 -21.40 18.27
CA MET A 259 10.70 -20.52 18.00
C MET A 259 10.62 -19.29 18.89
N LYS A 260 11.63 -19.11 19.75
CA LYS A 260 11.81 -17.89 20.53
C LYS A 260 13.16 -17.25 20.19
N PRO A 261 13.21 -15.93 19.91
CA PRO A 261 12.10 -14.97 19.93
C PRO A 261 11.07 -15.20 18.82
N ALA A 262 9.86 -14.64 19.01
CA ALA A 262 8.75 -14.73 18.06
C ALA A 262 9.23 -14.41 16.65
N THR A 263 8.94 -15.29 15.70
CA THR A 263 9.39 -15.19 14.32
C THR A 263 8.17 -15.31 13.44
N LEU A 264 7.72 -14.16 12.93
CA LEU A 264 6.66 -14.10 11.94
C LEU A 264 7.15 -14.69 10.63
N VAL A 265 6.48 -15.74 10.18
CA VAL A 265 6.72 -16.34 8.88
C VAL A 265 5.53 -16.03 8.00
N ARG A 266 5.79 -15.37 6.86
CA ARG A 266 4.77 -15.03 5.87
C ARG A 266 4.34 -16.25 5.05
N TYR A 267 3.03 -16.39 4.91
CA TYR A 267 2.36 -17.36 4.05
C TYR A 267 1.30 -16.66 3.20
N THR A 268 0.83 -17.35 2.18
CA THR A 268 -0.25 -16.94 1.29
C THR A 268 -1.36 -17.99 1.32
N LEU A 269 -2.58 -17.55 1.66
CA LEU A 269 -3.81 -18.35 1.66
C LEU A 269 -4.60 -18.13 0.38
N SER A 270 -4.91 -19.19 -0.35
CA SER A 270 -5.68 -19.10 -1.60
C SER A 270 -6.89 -20.02 -1.55
N PHE A 271 -8.09 -19.45 -1.74
CA PHE A 271 -9.36 -20.19 -1.79
C PHE A 271 -9.78 -20.43 -3.24
N ASP A 272 -10.27 -21.63 -3.56
CA ASP A 272 -10.77 -22.00 -4.89
C ASP A 272 -12.31 -21.92 -4.88
N ALA A 273 -12.84 -20.70 -4.94
CA ALA A 273 -14.28 -20.43 -4.82
C ALA A 273 -15.13 -21.12 -5.91
N ASP A 274 -14.54 -21.38 -7.09
CA ASP A 274 -15.21 -22.10 -8.19
C ASP A 274 -15.53 -23.56 -7.83
N GLN A 275 -14.87 -24.09 -6.80
CA GLN A 275 -15.09 -25.44 -6.26
C GLN A 275 -15.86 -25.43 -4.94
N ALA A 276 -16.51 -24.33 -4.59
CA ALA A 276 -17.32 -24.23 -3.39
C ALA A 276 -18.51 -25.22 -3.42
N GLY A 277 -18.54 -26.12 -2.45
CA GLY A 277 -19.69 -27.00 -2.21
C GLY A 277 -20.51 -26.51 -1.03
N HIS A 278 -21.82 -26.31 -1.18
CA HIS A 278 -22.71 -26.04 -0.04
C HIS A 278 -22.66 -27.19 0.97
N ILE A 279 -22.65 -26.85 2.26
CA ILE A 279 -22.67 -27.82 3.37
C ILE A 279 -23.92 -27.67 4.26
N ASP A 280 -24.91 -26.90 3.79
CA ASP A 280 -26.24 -26.74 4.38
C ASP A 280 -27.21 -27.87 3.98
#